data_AF-A0A919Q3K3-F1
#
_entry.id   AF-A0A919Q3K3-F1
#
_cell.length_a   1.000
_cell.length_b   1.000
_cell.length_c   1.000
_cell.angle_alpha   90.00
_cell.angle_beta   90.00
_cell.angle_gamma   90.00
#
_symmetry.space_group_name_H-M   'P 1'
#
loop_
_entity.id
_entity.type
_entity.pdbx_description
1 polymer ?
#
loop_
_entity_poly.entity_id
_entity_poly.type
_entity_poly.pdbx_seq_one_letter_code
_entity_poly.pdbx_strand_id
1 'polypeptide(L)'
;MSGSSTTQGRGQATAQVAGQNEESKSSRWDTRRYMVLRGAIGGLAAGVLFGLLQMWFLADAQLPADTIIHMIATIVQPDEYFATGQTSLAVGWAVHVGLSITYGAIFGLLASEFESNVTRVWTACLYGAFIYMLNFLVLAPLLYPVFVEANQPFEGTVHVVYGALLIPFVVRWSGRRVTSGPALPPIALAYENRRTSPAPVASAVPTTTFDPAALR
;
A
#
# COMPACT_ATOMS: atom_id res chain seq x y z
N MET A 1 8.69 53.30 26.91
CA MET A 1 9.17 51.90 26.95
C MET A 1 7.97 50.98 26.81
N SER A 2 8.16 49.89 26.05
CA SER A 2 7.32 48.68 26.00
C SER A 2 6.05 48.71 25.14
N GLY A 3 6.00 47.80 24.17
CA GLY A 3 4.75 47.36 23.55
C GLY A 3 4.85 46.83 22.13
N SER A 4 5.52 45.69 21.88
CA SER A 4 5.22 44.87 20.68
C SER A 4 5.87 43.47 20.77
N SER A 5 5.15 42.46 21.25
CA SER A 5 5.65 41.06 21.20
C SER A 5 4.55 39.99 21.19
N THR A 6 3.32 40.30 20.74
CA THR A 6 2.18 39.39 20.95
C THR A 6 1.67 38.70 19.68
N THR A 7 2.03 39.14 18.48
CA THR A 7 1.40 38.63 17.25
C THR A 7 2.18 37.51 16.54
N GLN A 8 3.47 37.33 16.84
CA GLN A 8 4.34 36.37 16.13
C GLN A 8 4.20 34.92 16.64
N GLY A 9 3.74 34.71 17.88
CA GLY A 9 3.62 33.36 18.47
C GLY A 9 2.40 32.55 18.01
N ARG A 10 1.33 33.21 17.54
CA ARG A 10 0.06 32.52 17.24
C ARG A 10 0.09 31.75 15.90
N GLY A 11 0.87 32.23 14.93
CA GLY A 11 1.03 31.57 13.62
C GLY A 11 2.00 30.39 13.65
N GLN A 12 3.02 30.43 14.51
CA GLN A 12 3.94 29.31 14.71
C GLN A 12 3.28 28.15 15.45
N ALA A 13 2.44 28.45 16.46
CA ALA A 13 1.71 27.43 17.20
C ALA A 13 0.72 26.64 16.32
N THR A 14 -0.01 27.29 15.40
CA THR A 14 -0.94 26.59 14.51
C THR A 14 -0.24 25.78 13.42
N ALA A 15 0.87 26.26 12.86
CA ALA A 15 1.67 25.51 11.90
C ALA A 15 2.34 24.27 12.55
N GLN A 16 2.82 24.40 13.78
CA GLN A 16 3.42 23.31 14.53
C GLN A 16 2.38 22.25 14.94
N VAL A 17 1.17 22.65 15.33
CA VAL A 17 0.07 21.72 15.62
C VAL A 17 -0.43 21.01 14.35
N ALA A 18 -0.45 21.68 13.21
CA ALA A 18 -0.79 21.05 11.92
C ALA A 18 0.27 20.03 11.48
N GLY A 19 1.57 20.36 11.64
CA GLY A 19 2.68 19.44 11.36
C GLY A 19 2.66 18.19 12.26
N GLN A 20 2.44 18.37 13.55
CA GLN A 20 2.34 17.26 14.52
C GLN A 20 1.14 16.34 14.26
N ASN A 21 0.03 16.89 13.75
CA ASN A 21 -1.15 16.11 13.40
C ASN A 21 -0.98 15.29 12.11
N GLU A 22 -0.22 15.78 11.13
CA GLU A 22 0.12 14.98 9.94
C GLU A 22 1.18 13.90 10.25
N GLU A 23 2.14 14.19 11.12
CA GLU A 23 3.18 13.24 11.56
C GLU A 23 2.61 12.11 12.45
N SER A 24 1.64 12.40 13.32
CA SER A 24 0.97 11.34 14.11
C SER A 24 0.08 10.44 13.26
N LYS A 25 -0.51 10.97 12.18
CA LYS A 25 -1.27 10.17 11.22
C LYS A 25 -0.30 9.29 10.42
N SER A 26 0.78 9.81 9.85
CA SER A 26 1.75 9.00 9.09
C SER A 26 2.34 7.88 9.94
N SER A 27 2.65 8.13 11.22
CA SER A 27 3.15 7.12 12.16
C SER A 27 2.19 5.93 12.34
N ARG A 28 0.87 6.17 12.43
CA ARG A 28 -0.12 5.12 12.69
C ARG A 28 -0.30 4.15 11.51
N TRP A 29 -0.26 4.67 10.28
CA TRP A 29 -0.51 3.90 9.05
C TRP A 29 0.60 2.92 8.69
N ASP A 30 1.80 3.07 9.27
CA ASP A 30 2.97 2.25 8.99
C ASP A 30 3.42 1.39 10.16
N THR A 31 2.64 1.34 11.23
CA THR A 31 2.91 0.37 12.30
C THR A 31 2.85 -1.04 11.74
N ARG A 32 3.86 -1.87 12.06
CA ARG A 32 3.96 -3.27 11.65
C ARG A 32 2.64 -4.03 11.84
N ARG A 33 1.98 -3.83 12.99
CA ARG A 33 0.69 -4.46 13.32
C ARG A 33 -0.42 -4.12 12.32
N TYR A 34 -0.50 -2.87 11.90
CA TYR A 34 -1.52 -2.42 10.95
C TYR A 34 -1.25 -2.96 9.54
N MET A 35 0.01 -2.99 9.12
CA MET A 35 0.39 -3.58 7.83
C MET A 35 0.16 -5.09 7.79
N VAL A 36 0.47 -5.81 8.88
CA VAL A 36 0.14 -7.23 9.04
C VAL A 36 -1.36 -7.46 8.90
N LEU A 37 -2.21 -6.66 9.56
CA LEU A 37 -3.66 -6.79 9.46
C LEU A 37 -4.16 -6.50 8.03
N ARG A 38 -3.66 -5.45 7.37
CA ARG A 38 -4.03 -5.16 5.98
C ARG A 38 -3.57 -6.26 5.03
N GLY A 39 -2.37 -6.79 5.25
CA GLY A 39 -1.85 -7.94 4.54
C GLY A 39 -2.74 -9.17 4.73
N ALA A 40 -3.16 -9.47 5.96
CA ALA A 40 -4.06 -10.58 6.27
C ALA A 40 -5.42 -10.46 5.55
N ILE A 41 -6.03 -9.26 5.57
CA ILE A 41 -7.28 -8.97 4.86
C ILE A 41 -7.08 -9.10 3.35
N GLY A 42 -5.97 -8.57 2.82
CA GLY A 42 -5.61 -8.70 1.41
C GLY A 42 -5.41 -10.17 1.01
N GLY A 43 -4.72 -10.95 1.85
CA GLY A 43 -4.51 -12.38 1.67
C GLY A 43 -5.82 -13.16 1.66
N LEU A 44 -6.75 -12.87 2.58
CA LEU A 44 -8.09 -13.46 2.54
C LEU A 44 -8.81 -13.16 1.22
N ALA A 45 -8.90 -11.89 0.83
CA ALA A 45 -9.61 -11.48 -0.39
C ALA A 45 -8.97 -12.09 -1.65
N ALA A 46 -7.64 -12.02 -1.74
CA ALA A 46 -6.88 -12.58 -2.84
C ALA A 46 -6.97 -14.11 -2.89
N GLY A 47 -6.92 -14.78 -1.73
CA GLY A 47 -7.01 -16.24 -1.61
C GLY A 47 -8.37 -16.77 -2.05
N VAL A 48 -9.47 -16.12 -1.65
CA VAL A 48 -10.82 -16.49 -2.12
C VAL A 48 -10.92 -16.32 -3.64
N LEU A 49 -10.49 -15.17 -4.17
CA LEU A 49 -10.52 -14.93 -5.62
C LEU A 49 -9.65 -15.93 -6.39
N PHE A 50 -8.46 -16.24 -5.87
CA PHE A 50 -7.57 -17.27 -6.40
C PHE A 50 -8.25 -18.63 -6.47
N GLY A 51 -8.86 -19.07 -5.36
CA GLY A 51 -9.53 -20.37 -5.31
C GLY A 51 -10.68 -20.45 -6.33
N LEU A 52 -11.48 -19.39 -6.44
CA LEU A 52 -12.55 -19.31 -7.43
C LEU A 52 -12.03 -19.29 -8.87
N LEU A 53 -10.93 -18.60 -9.15
CA LEU A 53 -10.31 -18.56 -10.48
C LEU A 53 -9.81 -19.96 -10.89
N GLN A 54 -9.24 -20.70 -9.94
CA GLN A 54 -8.82 -22.07 -10.17
C GLN A 54 -9.99 -23.00 -10.44
N MET A 55 -11.07 -22.89 -9.66
CA MET A 55 -12.28 -23.68 -9.87
C MET A 55 -12.91 -23.38 -11.24
N TRP A 56 -12.93 -22.10 -11.65
CA TRP A 56 -13.37 -21.70 -12.98
C TRP A 56 -12.50 -22.31 -14.09
N PHE A 57 -11.17 -22.26 -13.94
CA PHE A 57 -10.25 -22.83 -14.92
C PHE A 57 -10.42 -24.35 -15.08
N LEU A 58 -10.61 -25.07 -13.98
CA LEU A 58 -10.89 -26.51 -14.00
C LEU A 58 -12.24 -26.81 -14.68
N ALA A 59 -13.27 -26.02 -14.37
CA ALA A 59 -14.58 -26.17 -15.00
C ALA A 59 -14.52 -25.92 -16.51
N ASP A 60 -13.78 -24.91 -16.96
CA ASP A 60 -13.55 -24.61 -18.39
C ASP A 60 -12.85 -25.80 -19.08
N ALA A 61 -11.86 -26.39 -18.42
CA ALA A 61 -11.15 -27.60 -18.85
C ALA A 61 -11.98 -28.89 -18.76
N GLN A 62 -13.28 -28.83 -18.44
CA GLN A 62 -14.18 -29.98 -18.26
C GLN A 62 -13.72 -30.96 -17.16
N LEU A 63 -13.00 -30.46 -16.17
CA LEU A 63 -12.62 -31.19 -14.95
C LEU A 63 -13.54 -30.79 -13.79
N PRO A 64 -13.66 -31.62 -12.74
CA PRO A 64 -14.42 -31.24 -11.55
C PRO A 64 -13.85 -29.95 -10.94
N ALA A 65 -14.68 -28.92 -10.83
CA ALA A 65 -14.25 -27.57 -10.45
C ALA A 65 -13.61 -27.52 -9.06
N ASP A 66 -14.06 -28.36 -8.14
CA ASP A 66 -13.61 -28.46 -6.76
C ASP A 66 -12.35 -29.31 -6.56
N THR A 67 -11.82 -29.94 -7.62
CA THR A 67 -10.63 -30.82 -7.55
C THR A 67 -9.49 -30.18 -6.78
N ILE A 68 -9.15 -28.91 -7.06
CA ILE A 68 -8.04 -28.23 -6.36
C ILE A 68 -8.30 -28.08 -4.86
N ILE A 69 -9.54 -27.84 -4.45
CA ILE A 69 -9.88 -27.67 -3.03
C ILE A 69 -9.75 -29.03 -2.32
N HIS A 70 -10.14 -30.11 -3.00
CA HIS A 70 -9.91 -31.46 -2.52
C HIS A 70 -8.41 -31.82 -2.45
N MET A 71 -7.59 -31.35 -3.39
CA MET A 71 -6.13 -31.49 -3.31
C MET A 71 -5.58 -30.71 -2.09
N ILE A 72 -6.05 -29.50 -1.83
CA ILE A 72 -5.66 -28.71 -0.65
C ILE A 72 -6.05 -29.37 0.67
N ALA A 73 -7.16 -30.11 0.71
CA ALA A 73 -7.55 -30.85 1.90
C ALA A 73 -6.49 -31.90 2.31
N THR A 74 -5.71 -32.43 1.36
CA THR A 74 -4.65 -33.42 1.64
C THR A 74 -3.48 -32.86 2.45
N ILE A 75 -3.37 -31.54 2.61
CA ILE A 75 -2.38 -30.94 3.51
C ILE A 75 -2.61 -31.41 4.96
N VAL A 76 -3.86 -31.73 5.33
CA VAL A 76 -4.23 -32.18 6.69
C VAL A 76 -5.05 -33.48 6.69
N GLN A 77 -5.33 -34.05 5.51
CA GLN A 77 -6.00 -35.33 5.35
C GLN A 77 -5.11 -36.28 4.55
N PRO A 78 -5.19 -37.60 4.74
CA PRO A 78 -4.38 -38.54 3.97
C PRO A 78 -4.65 -38.47 2.46
N ASP A 79 -3.62 -38.66 1.63
CA ASP A 79 -3.73 -38.63 0.15
C ASP A 79 -4.70 -39.68 -0.39
N GLU A 80 -4.87 -40.82 0.31
CA GLU A 80 -5.81 -41.87 -0.06
C GLU A 80 -7.26 -41.37 -0.06
N TYR A 81 -7.57 -40.33 0.72
CA TYR A 81 -8.89 -39.73 0.74
C TYR A 81 -9.16 -38.97 -0.55
N PHE A 82 -8.14 -38.40 -1.19
CA PHE A 82 -8.31 -37.75 -2.48
C PHE A 82 -8.60 -38.79 -3.57
N ALA A 83 -7.81 -39.87 -3.60
CA ALA A 83 -7.98 -40.95 -4.57
C ALA A 83 -9.34 -41.67 -4.47
N THR A 84 -9.94 -41.71 -3.28
CA THR A 84 -11.24 -42.34 -3.02
C THR A 84 -12.41 -41.36 -2.99
N GLY A 85 -12.17 -40.06 -3.21
CA GLY A 85 -13.22 -39.02 -3.19
C GLY A 85 -13.79 -38.70 -1.81
N GLN A 86 -13.04 -38.98 -0.74
CA GLN A 86 -13.43 -38.79 0.66
C GLN A 86 -12.86 -37.51 1.30
N THR A 87 -12.05 -36.74 0.57
CA THR A 87 -11.55 -35.44 1.06
C THR A 87 -12.71 -34.48 1.31
N SER A 88 -12.57 -33.63 2.32
CA SER A 88 -13.60 -32.67 2.70
C SER A 88 -13.38 -31.33 2.00
N LEU A 89 -14.37 -30.89 1.23
CA LEU A 89 -14.38 -29.57 0.60
C LEU A 89 -14.23 -28.44 1.63
N ALA A 90 -14.88 -28.57 2.79
CA ALA A 90 -14.81 -27.59 3.87
C ALA A 90 -13.41 -27.51 4.48
N VAL A 91 -12.74 -28.66 4.66
CA VAL A 91 -11.35 -28.71 5.15
C VAL A 91 -10.40 -28.08 4.15
N GLY A 92 -10.53 -28.39 2.86
CA GLY A 92 -9.73 -27.78 1.80
C GLY A 92 -9.84 -26.26 1.78
N TRP A 93 -11.06 -25.71 1.86
CA TRP A 93 -11.25 -24.26 1.95
C TRP A 93 -10.69 -23.66 3.24
N ALA A 94 -10.84 -24.33 4.38
CA ALA A 94 -10.29 -23.85 5.64
C ALA A 94 -8.76 -23.75 5.60
N VAL A 95 -8.09 -24.77 5.05
CA VAL A 95 -6.64 -24.77 4.84
C VAL A 95 -6.24 -23.66 3.86
N HIS A 96 -6.92 -23.57 2.71
CA HIS A 96 -6.61 -22.57 1.68
C HIS A 96 -6.72 -21.14 2.22
N VAL A 97 -7.83 -20.83 2.89
CA VAL A 97 -8.06 -19.51 3.51
C VAL A 97 -7.06 -19.24 4.61
N GLY A 98 -6.75 -20.23 5.46
CA GLY A 98 -5.76 -20.11 6.52
C GLY A 98 -4.37 -19.78 5.99
N LEU A 99 -3.93 -20.50 4.95
CA LEU A 99 -2.66 -20.25 4.26
C LEU A 99 -2.65 -18.86 3.60
N SER A 100 -3.73 -18.49 2.93
CA SER A 100 -3.85 -17.19 2.25
C SER A 100 -3.77 -16.02 3.25
N ILE A 101 -4.48 -16.10 4.38
CA ILE A 101 -4.37 -15.10 5.47
C ILE A 101 -2.92 -15.03 5.98
N THR A 102 -2.29 -16.18 6.20
CA THR A 102 -0.93 -16.28 6.75
C THR A 102 0.10 -15.65 5.81
N TYR A 103 0.07 -16.00 4.52
CA TYR A 103 0.96 -15.40 3.52
C TYR A 103 0.69 -13.90 3.36
N GLY A 104 -0.57 -13.49 3.32
CA GLY A 104 -0.92 -12.07 3.29
C GLY A 104 -0.36 -11.31 4.50
N ALA A 105 -0.49 -11.87 5.70
CA ALA A 105 0.05 -11.29 6.92
C ALA A 105 1.58 -11.17 6.90
N ILE A 106 2.28 -12.22 6.44
CA ILE A 106 3.75 -12.22 6.25
C ILE A 106 4.15 -11.12 5.26
N PHE A 107 3.45 -11.01 4.14
CA PHE A 107 3.72 -9.95 3.18
C PHE A 107 3.46 -8.56 3.77
N GLY A 108 2.40 -8.39 4.55
CA GLY A 108 2.12 -7.14 5.27
C GLY A 108 3.28 -6.75 6.19
N LEU A 109 3.85 -7.71 6.93
CA LEU A 109 5.05 -7.48 7.74
C LEU A 109 6.23 -7.05 6.88
N LEU A 110 6.50 -7.77 5.79
CA LEU A 110 7.60 -7.44 4.86
C LEU A 110 7.43 -6.05 4.23
N ALA A 111 6.20 -5.71 3.81
CA ALA A 111 5.87 -4.44 3.19
C ALA A 111 6.04 -3.24 4.14
N SER A 112 5.97 -3.47 5.46
CA SER A 112 6.17 -2.42 6.46
C SER A 112 7.62 -1.93 6.54
N GLU A 113 8.57 -2.70 6.02
CA GLU A 113 9.98 -2.32 5.96
C GLU A 113 10.32 -1.42 4.76
N PHE A 114 9.36 -1.19 3.85
CA PHE A 114 9.55 -0.38 2.66
C PHE A 114 8.73 0.91 2.70
N GLU A 115 9.36 2.06 2.45
CA GLU A 115 8.66 3.34 2.39
C GLU A 115 8.07 3.63 0.99
N SER A 116 8.70 3.11 -0.07
CA SER A 116 8.32 3.36 -1.45
C SER A 116 7.21 2.42 -1.92
N ASN A 117 6.13 2.99 -2.47
CA ASN A 117 5.07 2.22 -3.12
C ASN A 117 5.58 1.40 -4.32
N VAL A 118 6.56 1.93 -5.07
CA VAL A 118 7.14 1.22 -6.22
C VAL A 118 7.84 -0.05 -5.73
N THR A 119 8.61 0.05 -4.65
CA THR A 119 9.25 -1.11 -4.03
C THR A 119 8.20 -2.12 -3.56
N ARG A 120 7.16 -1.67 -2.85
CA ARG A 120 6.07 -2.56 -2.40
C ARG A 120 5.38 -3.30 -3.55
N VAL A 121 5.12 -2.63 -4.67
CA VAL A 121 4.53 -3.26 -5.87
C VAL A 121 5.43 -4.36 -6.42
N TRP A 122 6.71 -4.06 -6.64
CA TRP A 122 7.66 -5.06 -7.13
C TRP A 122 7.83 -6.23 -6.17
N THR A 123 7.96 -5.94 -4.87
CA THR A 123 8.04 -6.97 -3.83
C THR A 123 6.78 -7.83 -3.81
N ALA A 124 5.58 -7.28 -4.03
CA ALA A 124 4.34 -8.06 -4.08
C ALA A 124 4.36 -9.09 -5.21
N CYS A 125 4.77 -8.69 -6.42
CA CYS A 125 4.86 -9.59 -7.57
C CYS A 125 5.92 -10.68 -7.35
N LEU A 126 7.11 -10.30 -6.86
CA LEU A 126 8.19 -11.25 -6.55
C LEU A 126 7.80 -12.20 -5.42
N TYR A 127 7.05 -11.70 -4.43
CA TYR A 127 6.56 -12.50 -3.32
C TYR A 127 5.58 -13.58 -3.79
N GLY A 128 4.67 -13.26 -4.71
CA GLY A 128 3.80 -14.26 -5.34
C GLY A 128 4.60 -15.37 -6.03
N ALA A 129 5.58 -15.01 -6.84
CA ALA A 129 6.48 -15.98 -7.49
C ALA A 129 7.26 -16.83 -6.47
N PHE A 130 7.74 -16.21 -5.39
CA PHE A 130 8.43 -16.92 -4.32
C PHE A 130 7.53 -17.93 -3.61
N ILE A 131 6.26 -17.59 -3.33
CA ILE A 131 5.30 -18.54 -2.75
C ILE A 131 5.11 -19.72 -3.68
N TYR A 132 4.96 -19.50 -4.99
CA TYR A 132 4.85 -20.59 -5.95
C TYR A 132 6.08 -21.51 -5.89
N MET A 133 7.28 -20.96 -5.92
CA MET A 133 8.50 -21.76 -5.82
C MET A 133 8.53 -22.58 -4.53
N LEU A 134 8.22 -21.95 -3.39
CA LEU A 134 8.20 -22.64 -2.11
C LEU A 134 7.12 -23.73 -2.07
N ASN A 135 5.90 -23.42 -2.47
CA ASN A 135 4.77 -24.34 -2.33
C ASN A 135 4.81 -25.47 -3.35
N PHE A 136 5.05 -25.16 -4.63
CA PHE A 136 4.91 -26.12 -5.73
C PHE A 136 6.23 -26.73 -6.18
N LEU A 137 7.35 -26.02 -6.04
CA LEU A 137 8.65 -26.57 -6.47
C LEU A 137 9.45 -27.18 -5.32
N VAL A 138 9.14 -26.83 -4.06
CA VAL A 138 9.82 -27.36 -2.88
C VAL A 138 8.89 -28.23 -2.04
N LEU A 139 7.79 -27.67 -1.50
CA LEU A 139 6.96 -28.37 -0.52
C LEU A 139 6.11 -29.49 -1.16
N ALA A 140 5.43 -29.22 -2.28
CA ALA A 140 4.56 -30.19 -2.93
C ALA A 140 5.29 -31.50 -3.30
N PRO A 141 6.42 -31.48 -4.03
CA PRO A 141 7.10 -32.73 -4.40
C PRO A 141 7.66 -33.50 -3.20
N LEU A 142 7.93 -32.82 -2.08
CA LEU A 142 8.53 -33.43 -0.89
C LEU A 142 7.49 -33.95 0.11
N LEU A 143 6.36 -33.25 0.25
CA LEU A 143 5.40 -33.46 1.34
C LEU A 143 3.98 -33.74 0.87
N TYR A 144 3.60 -33.29 -0.33
CA TYR A 144 2.23 -33.37 -0.84
C TYR A 144 2.22 -33.78 -2.33
N PRO A 145 2.57 -35.04 -2.65
CA PRO A 145 2.81 -35.49 -4.03
C PRO A 145 1.61 -35.30 -4.97
N VAL A 146 0.38 -35.28 -4.45
CA VAL A 146 -0.85 -35.01 -5.23
C VAL A 146 -0.74 -33.72 -6.06
N PHE A 147 -0.01 -32.71 -5.57
CA PHE A 147 0.15 -31.43 -6.27
C PHE A 147 1.11 -31.46 -7.46
N VAL A 148 1.86 -32.54 -7.66
CA VAL A 148 2.71 -32.71 -8.86
C VAL A 148 1.85 -32.80 -10.12
N GLU A 149 0.61 -33.28 -10.00
CA GLU A 149 -0.36 -33.37 -11.10
C GLU A 149 -1.02 -32.02 -11.45
N ALA A 150 -0.82 -30.98 -10.64
CA ALA A 150 -1.35 -29.66 -10.92
C ALA A 150 -0.70 -29.03 -12.16
N ASN A 151 -1.44 -28.15 -12.84
CA ASN A 151 -0.94 -27.41 -13.99
C ASN A 151 0.08 -26.34 -13.55
N GLN A 152 1.36 -26.73 -13.46
CA GLN A 152 2.43 -25.89 -12.91
C GLN A 152 2.54 -24.48 -13.52
N PRO A 153 2.46 -24.29 -14.86
CA PRO A 153 2.44 -22.94 -15.45
C PRO A 153 1.25 -22.09 -14.98
N PHE A 154 0.06 -22.70 -14.87
CA PHE A 154 -1.12 -22.02 -14.38
C PHE A 154 -0.96 -21.65 -12.91
N GLU A 155 -0.54 -22.61 -12.06
CA GLU A 155 -0.25 -22.38 -10.64
C GLU A 155 0.74 -21.22 -10.45
N GLY A 156 1.86 -21.21 -11.18
CA GLY A 156 2.82 -20.12 -11.12
C GLY A 156 2.19 -18.76 -11.48
N THR A 157 1.34 -18.73 -12.52
CA THR A 157 0.63 -17.53 -12.95
C THR A 157 -0.31 -17.01 -11.87
N VAL A 158 -1.17 -17.88 -11.33
CA VAL A 158 -2.16 -17.47 -10.33
C VAL A 158 -1.49 -17.02 -9.02
N HIS A 159 -0.31 -17.54 -8.68
CA HIS A 159 0.44 -17.08 -7.50
C HIS A 159 1.04 -15.69 -7.70
N VAL A 160 1.51 -15.35 -8.90
CA VAL A 160 1.93 -13.97 -9.22
C VAL A 160 0.72 -13.04 -9.16
N VAL A 161 -0.44 -13.47 -9.67
CA VAL A 161 -1.71 -12.73 -9.55
C VAL A 161 -2.10 -12.52 -8.09
N TYR A 162 -1.98 -13.55 -7.24
CA TYR A 162 -2.20 -13.43 -5.80
C TYR A 162 -1.32 -12.34 -5.19
N GLY A 163 -0.02 -12.32 -5.50
CA GLY A 163 0.89 -11.26 -5.08
C GLY A 163 0.44 -9.87 -5.54
N ALA A 164 0.05 -9.73 -6.81
CA ALA A 164 -0.45 -8.48 -7.35
C ALA A 164 -1.74 -8.00 -6.65
N LEU A 165 -2.63 -8.92 -6.26
CA LEU A 165 -3.87 -8.59 -5.54
C LEU A 165 -3.64 -8.07 -4.11
N LEU A 166 -2.45 -8.29 -3.52
CA LEU A 166 -2.10 -7.70 -2.22
C LEU A 166 -1.79 -6.20 -2.31
N ILE A 167 -1.36 -5.71 -3.48
CA ILE A 167 -0.93 -4.33 -3.72
C ILE A 167 -1.93 -3.29 -3.15
N PRO A 168 -3.22 -3.29 -3.51
CA PRO A 168 -4.17 -2.28 -3.03
C PRO A 168 -4.28 -2.22 -1.50
N PHE A 169 -3.96 -3.32 -0.81
CA PHE A 169 -3.98 -3.41 0.64
C PHE A 169 -2.71 -2.90 1.31
N VAL A 170 -1.57 -2.85 0.63
CA VAL A 170 -0.29 -2.44 1.26
C VAL A 170 0.27 -1.12 0.74
N VAL A 171 -0.16 -0.64 -0.42
CA VAL A 171 0.30 0.66 -0.94
C VAL A 171 -0.43 1.82 -0.28
N ARG A 172 0.27 2.94 -0.15
CA ARG A 172 -0.33 4.20 0.27
C ARG A 172 -0.92 4.88 -0.96
N TRP A 173 -2.24 4.86 -1.08
CA TRP A 173 -2.94 5.63 -2.09
C TRP A 173 -2.85 7.11 -1.70
N SER A 174 -1.86 7.83 -2.23
CA SER A 174 -1.88 9.28 -2.17
C SER A 174 -3.01 9.74 -3.09
N GLY A 175 -4.20 9.96 -2.53
CA GLY A 175 -5.21 10.75 -3.22
C GLY A 175 -4.50 12.02 -3.67
N ARG A 176 -4.50 12.32 -4.97
CA ARG A 176 -4.16 13.66 -5.42
C ARG A 176 -5.03 14.56 -4.57
N ARG A 177 -4.44 15.29 -3.62
CA ARG A 177 -5.13 16.42 -3.01
C ARG A 177 -5.36 17.33 -4.20
N VAL A 178 -6.55 17.25 -4.79
CA VAL A 178 -7.07 18.36 -5.58
C VAL A 178 -6.99 19.49 -4.59
N THR A 179 -5.98 20.35 -4.73
CA THR A 179 -5.96 21.64 -4.04
C THR A 179 -7.30 22.24 -4.40
N SER A 180 -8.26 22.17 -3.47
CA SER A 180 -9.61 22.67 -3.63
C SER A 180 -9.53 24.18 -3.59
N GLY A 181 -9.07 24.71 -4.71
CA GLY A 181 -8.89 26.11 -5.00
C GLY A 181 -8.41 26.14 -6.44
N PRO A 182 -9.10 26.85 -7.36
CA PRO A 182 -8.51 27.09 -8.67
C PRO A 182 -7.10 27.61 -8.42
N ALA A 183 -6.09 27.00 -9.05
CA ALA A 183 -4.74 27.54 -8.99
C ALA A 183 -4.87 29.02 -9.33
N LEU A 184 -4.66 29.88 -8.33
CA LEU A 184 -4.86 31.31 -8.51
C LEU A 184 -3.98 31.68 -9.69
N PRO A 185 -4.55 32.31 -10.74
CA PRO A 185 -3.73 32.70 -11.89
C PRO A 185 -2.52 33.50 -11.37
N PRO A 186 -1.35 33.46 -12.03
CA PRO A 186 -0.12 34.07 -11.51
C PRO A 186 -0.29 35.52 -11.03
N ILE A 187 -1.25 36.25 -11.64
CA ILE A 187 -1.65 37.61 -11.26
C ILE A 187 -2.28 37.67 -9.85
N ALA A 188 -3.15 36.75 -9.49
CA ALA A 188 -3.79 36.72 -8.18
C ALA A 188 -2.79 36.33 -7.07
N LEU A 189 -1.84 35.42 -7.34
CA LEU A 189 -0.72 35.14 -6.42
C LEU A 189 0.18 36.37 -6.24
N ALA A 190 0.49 37.09 -7.32
CA ALA A 190 1.29 38.31 -7.25
C ALA A 190 0.57 39.47 -6.55
N TYR A 191 -0.77 39.50 -6.59
CA TYR A 191 -1.58 40.46 -5.85
C TYR A 191 -1.60 40.13 -4.36
N GLU A 192 -1.82 38.87 -4.00
CA GLU A 192 -1.87 38.43 -2.61
C GLU A 192 -0.52 38.62 -1.92
N ASN A 193 0.58 38.25 -2.58
CA ASN A 193 1.94 38.52 -2.09
C ASN A 193 2.21 40.01 -1.87
N ARG A 194 1.68 40.89 -2.73
CA ARG A 194 1.81 42.34 -2.54
C ARG A 194 0.94 42.88 -1.41
N ARG A 195 -0.22 42.28 -1.18
CA ARG A 195 -1.13 42.66 -0.09
C ARG A 195 -0.59 42.27 1.28
N THR A 196 0.08 41.12 1.37
CA THR A 196 0.63 40.60 2.63
C THR A 196 2.06 41.03 2.89
N SER A 197 2.78 41.51 1.87
CA SER A 197 4.09 42.13 2.08
C SER A 197 3.88 43.47 2.79
N PRO A 198 4.59 43.73 3.92
CA PRO A 198 4.56 45.04 4.54
C PRO A 198 4.98 46.07 3.50
N ALA A 199 4.24 47.18 3.41
CA ALA A 199 4.55 48.25 2.48
C ALA A 199 6.04 48.60 2.62
N PRO A 200 6.79 48.72 1.51
CA PRO A 200 8.17 49.16 1.58
C PRO A 200 8.17 50.46 2.37
N VAL A 201 8.86 50.46 3.52
CA VAL A 201 9.07 51.66 4.33
C VAL A 201 9.60 52.70 3.37
N ALA A 202 8.83 53.77 3.15
CA ALA A 202 9.17 54.79 2.17
C ALA A 202 10.60 55.23 2.46
N SER A 203 11.54 54.84 1.59
CA SER A 203 12.91 55.32 1.65
C SER A 203 12.82 56.83 1.64
N ALA A 204 13.26 57.45 2.74
CA ALA A 204 13.20 58.90 2.92
C ALA A 204 13.72 59.57 1.64
N VAL A 205 12.85 60.34 0.99
CA VAL A 205 13.23 61.13 -0.19
C VAL A 205 14.42 61.99 0.25
N PRO A 206 15.61 61.86 -0.36
CA PRO A 206 16.74 62.68 0.01
C PRO A 206 16.35 64.13 -0.28
N THR A 207 16.20 64.91 0.80
CA THR A 207 15.96 66.33 0.68
C THR A 207 17.27 66.91 0.17
N THR A 208 17.35 67.20 -1.14
CA THR A 208 18.47 67.93 -1.70
C THR A 208 18.39 69.36 -1.17
N THR A 209 19.08 69.62 -0.07
CA THR A 209 19.35 70.97 0.41
C THR A 209 20.25 71.64 -0.61
N PHE A 210 19.73 72.63 -1.32
CA PHE A 210 20.51 73.48 -2.21
C PHE A 210 21.51 74.29 -1.38
N ASP A 211 22.81 74.09 -1.62
CA ASP A 211 23.89 74.86 -0.99
C ASP A 211 24.35 75.99 -1.94
N PRO A 212 24.00 77.26 -1.67
CA PRO A 212 24.40 78.39 -2.49
C PRO A 212 25.89 78.75 -2.40
N ALA A 213 26.67 78.13 -1.50
CA ALA A 213 28.10 78.43 -1.36
C ALA A 213 29.00 77.74 -2.41
N ALA A 214 28.48 76.77 -3.17
CA ALA A 214 29.24 76.00 -4.16
C ALA A 214 29.49 76.71 -5.51
N LEU A 215 29.19 78.01 -5.62
CA LEU A 215 29.33 78.82 -6.84
C LEU A 215 30.37 79.95 -6.72
N ARG A 216 31.54 79.69 -6.13
CA ARG A 216 32.68 80.62 -6.16
C ARG A 216 33.97 79.93 -6.56
#